data_AF-A0A3R5YVT1-F1
#
_entry.id   AF-A0A3R5YVT1-F1
#
_cell.length_a   1.000
_cell.length_b   1.000
_cell.length_c   1.000
_cell.angle_alpha   90.00
_cell.angle_beta   90.00
_cell.angle_gamma   90.00
#
_symmetry.space_group_name_H-M   'P 1'
#
loop_
_entity.id
_entity.type
_entity.pdbx_description
1 polymer ?
#
loop_
_entity_poly.entity_id
_entity_poly.type
_entity_poly.pdbx_seq_one_letter_code
_entity_poly.pdbx_strand_id
1 'polypeptide(L)'
;MKVLFSLLLCGVSFLVFSQSRGEVFPERDPVPMQSRFRHGSISVVRSLYRIRFVDDAIPEIYKKAVEEFFTNTRTGKNLPAAGKFTLKVELHDRYIWVEGERTIKAP
;
A
#
# COMPACT_ATOMS: atom_id res chain seq x y z
N MET A 1 -5.32 -51.05 34.71
CA MET A 1 -4.48 -50.01 35.35
C MET A 1 -3.16 -49.89 34.62
N LYS A 2 -2.95 -48.79 33.90
CA LYS A 2 -1.64 -48.16 33.64
C LYS A 2 -1.92 -46.81 33.00
N VAL A 3 -1.68 -45.77 33.79
CA VAL A 3 -1.72 -44.35 33.44
C VAL A 3 -0.32 -43.98 33.00
N LEU A 4 -0.16 -43.28 31.88
CA LEU A 4 1.00 -42.42 31.57
C LEU A 4 0.61 -41.58 30.33
N PHE A 5 0.05 -40.38 30.47
CA PHE A 5 0.67 -39.09 30.84
C PHE A 5 1.67 -38.56 29.78
N SER A 6 1.28 -37.43 29.18
CA SER A 6 2.09 -36.46 28.42
C SER A 6 2.82 -36.92 27.16
N LEU A 7 2.45 -36.35 26.01
CA LEU A 7 3.10 -35.10 25.61
C LEU A 7 2.23 -34.33 24.61
N LEU A 8 1.81 -33.18 25.10
CA LEU A 8 1.10 -32.11 24.44
C LEU A 8 2.04 -31.53 23.38
N LEU A 9 1.97 -32.02 22.13
CA LEU A 9 2.59 -31.35 20.99
C LEU A 9 1.79 -30.07 20.70
N CYS A 10 2.09 -29.06 21.51
CA CYS A 10 1.82 -27.67 21.26
C CYS A 10 2.62 -27.27 20.01
N GLY A 11 2.09 -27.63 18.84
CA GLY A 11 2.57 -27.15 17.55
C GLY A 11 2.24 -25.67 17.47
N VAL A 12 3.17 -24.85 17.92
CA VAL A 12 3.14 -23.39 17.80
C VAL A 12 3.02 -23.09 16.32
N SER A 13 1.83 -22.75 15.87
CA SER A 13 1.60 -22.19 14.54
C SER A 13 2.36 -20.88 14.47
N PHE A 14 3.61 -20.93 14.03
CA PHE A 14 4.33 -19.75 13.55
C PHE A 14 3.57 -19.25 12.33
N LEU A 15 2.53 -18.45 12.58
CA LEU A 15 2.02 -17.50 11.62
C LEU A 15 3.19 -16.56 11.35
N VAL A 16 4.01 -16.93 10.35
CA VAL A 16 4.96 -16.06 9.71
C VAL A 16 4.11 -14.91 9.19
N PHE A 17 4.04 -13.86 10.01
CA PHE A 17 3.48 -12.59 9.65
C PHE A 17 4.44 -12.05 8.58
N SER A 18 4.22 -12.47 7.34
CA SER A 18 4.86 -11.88 6.18
C SER A 18 4.33 -10.46 6.12
N GLN A 19 4.97 -9.56 6.86
CA GLN A 19 4.96 -8.15 6.55
C GLN A 19 5.64 -8.07 5.19
N SER A 20 4.84 -8.18 4.14
CA SER A 20 5.14 -7.58 2.85
C SER A 20 5.37 -6.09 3.13
N ARG A 21 6.62 -5.75 3.45
CA ARG A 21 7.10 -4.37 3.47
C ARG A 21 6.69 -3.79 2.13
N GLY A 22 5.96 -2.67 2.17
CA GLY A 22 5.61 -1.92 0.98
C GLY A 22 6.87 -1.34 0.37
N GLU A 23 7.65 -2.15 -0.34
CA GLU A 23 8.67 -1.64 -1.24
C GLU A 23 7.92 -0.98 -2.40
N VAL A 24 7.79 0.35 -2.34
CA VAL A 24 7.17 1.08 -3.45
C VAL A 24 8.12 1.06 -4.64
N PHE A 25 9.45 1.09 -4.46
CA PHE A 25 10.47 0.73 -5.47
C PHE A 25 11.82 0.43 -4.78
N PRO A 26 12.64 -0.53 -5.27
CA PRO A 26 13.99 -0.73 -4.75
C PRO A 26 14.87 0.49 -5.00
N GLU A 27 15.57 0.91 -3.96
CA GLU A 27 16.58 1.98 -3.96
C GLU A 27 17.88 1.42 -4.54
N ARG A 28 17.98 1.29 -5.88
CA ARG A 28 19.22 1.27 -6.67
C ARG A 28 18.91 0.85 -8.11
N ASP A 29 18.86 1.84 -9.00
CA ASP A 29 19.68 1.84 -10.21
C ASP A 29 19.72 3.27 -10.77
N PRO A 30 20.89 3.79 -11.15
CA PRO A 30 20.99 5.07 -11.86
C PRO A 30 20.61 4.83 -13.34
N VAL A 31 19.35 4.54 -13.61
CA VAL A 31 18.86 4.37 -15.00
C VAL A 31 18.38 5.72 -15.53
N PRO A 32 18.85 6.16 -16.71
CA PRO A 32 18.61 7.49 -17.23
C PRO A 32 17.12 7.68 -17.57
N MET A 33 16.51 8.74 -17.04
CA MET A 33 15.46 9.61 -17.63
C MET A 33 14.38 9.00 -18.57
N GLN A 34 14.06 7.70 -18.49
CA GLN A 34 13.17 7.00 -19.42
C GLN A 34 12.21 5.99 -18.76
N SER A 35 11.98 6.00 -17.44
CA SER A 35 10.95 5.14 -16.84
C SER A 35 9.55 5.78 -16.99
N ARG A 36 8.95 5.68 -18.18
CA ARG A 36 7.58 6.17 -18.47
C ARG A 36 6.48 5.41 -17.71
N PHE A 37 6.82 4.33 -17.03
CA PHE A 37 5.93 3.49 -16.25
C PHE A 37 6.65 3.06 -14.96
N ARG A 38 6.23 3.59 -13.82
CA ARG A 38 6.65 3.12 -12.50
C ARG A 38 5.40 2.67 -11.75
N HIS A 39 5.29 1.37 -11.49
CA HIS A 39 4.15 0.75 -10.80
C HIS A 39 4.54 0.35 -9.38
N GLY A 40 3.80 0.82 -8.40
CA GLY A 40 4.02 0.52 -6.98
C GLY A 40 2.70 0.29 -6.26
N SER A 41 2.77 0.01 -4.96
CA SER A 41 1.60 -0.13 -4.12
C SER A 41 1.77 0.63 -2.81
N ILE A 42 0.80 1.47 -2.48
CA ILE A 42 0.81 2.30 -1.28
C ILE A 42 -0.20 1.75 -0.29
N SER A 43 0.28 1.34 0.89
CA SER A 43 -0.59 0.93 1.99
C SER A 43 -0.99 2.14 2.83
N VAL A 44 -2.30 2.31 3.03
CA VAL A 44 -2.89 3.38 3.82
C VAL A 44 -3.93 2.86 4.80
N VAL A 45 -4.07 3.59 5.89
CA VAL A 45 -5.16 3.44 6.86
C VAL A 45 -6.02 4.68 6.76
N ARG A 46 -7.22 4.53 6.21
CA ARG A 46 -8.23 5.59 6.18
C ARG A 46 -9.05 5.52 7.46
N SER A 47 -9.32 6.68 8.02
CA SER A 47 -10.29 6.90 9.08
C SER A 47 -11.23 8.04 8.66
N LEU A 48 -12.34 8.21 9.37
CA LEU A 48 -13.32 9.26 9.11
C LEU A 48 -12.72 10.67 9.00
N TYR A 49 -11.59 10.91 9.68
CA TYR A 49 -10.99 12.25 9.79
C TYR A 49 -9.65 12.40 9.08
N ARG A 50 -8.98 11.30 8.73
CA ARG A 50 -7.63 11.35 8.14
C ARG A 50 -7.26 10.08 7.39
N ILE A 51 -6.33 10.23 6.46
CA ILE A 51 -5.59 9.15 5.82
C ILE A 51 -4.21 9.09 6.48
N ARG A 52 -3.78 7.90 6.88
CA ARG A 52 -2.44 7.63 7.40
C ARG A 52 -1.71 6.70 6.44
N PHE A 53 -0.51 7.06 6.04
CA PHE A 53 0.35 6.21 5.25
C PHE A 53 1.06 5.23 6.18
N VAL A 54 1.16 3.96 5.76
CA VAL A 54 1.89 2.94 6.54
C VAL A 54 3.39 3.15 6.42
N ASP A 55 3.84 3.68 5.30
CA ASP A 55 5.23 4.03 5.03
C ASP A 55 5.40 5.55 4.96
N ASP A 56 6.22 6.10 5.85
CA ASP A 56 6.50 7.53 5.92
C ASP A 56 7.44 7.99 4.80
N ALA A 57 8.25 7.08 4.22
CA ALA A 57 9.20 7.37 3.14
C ALA A 57 8.51 7.66 1.79
N ILE A 58 7.19 7.50 1.71
CA ILE A 58 6.42 7.81 0.50
C ILE A 58 6.54 9.31 0.19
N PRO A 59 6.95 9.69 -1.03
CA PRO A 59 7.07 11.09 -1.41
C PRO A 59 5.71 11.82 -1.33
N GLU A 60 5.75 13.10 -0.94
CA GLU A 60 4.55 13.90 -0.68
C GLU A 60 3.60 13.98 -1.89
N ILE A 61 4.13 13.97 -3.11
CA ILE A 61 3.32 13.99 -4.34
C ILE A 61 2.42 12.75 -4.46
N TYR A 62 2.90 11.56 -4.08
CA TYR A 62 2.08 10.35 -4.09
C TYR A 62 1.08 10.32 -2.93
N LYS A 63 1.42 10.95 -1.80
CA LYS A 63 0.46 11.13 -0.69
C LYS A 63 -0.73 11.98 -1.15
N LYS A 64 -0.46 13.11 -1.81
CA LYS A 64 -1.50 13.98 -2.40
C LYS A 64 -2.33 13.27 -3.46
N ALA A 65 -1.71 12.45 -4.31
CA ALA A 65 -2.42 11.65 -5.30
C ALA A 65 -3.43 10.68 -4.65
N VAL A 66 -3.05 10.02 -3.55
CA VAL A 66 -3.93 9.12 -2.82
C VAL A 66 -5.06 9.87 -2.09
N GLU A 67 -4.78 11.05 -1.53
CA GLU A 67 -5.80 11.91 -0.93
C GLU A 67 -6.83 12.38 -1.98
N GLU A 68 -6.34 12.80 -3.15
CA GLU A 68 -7.14 13.17 -4.31
C GLU A 68 -8.00 11.99 -4.79
N PHE A 69 -7.43 10.79 -4.82
CA PHE A 69 -8.15 9.56 -5.17
C PHE A 69 -9.37 9.35 -4.27
N PHE A 70 -9.22 9.37 -2.94
CA PHE A 70 -10.34 9.18 -2.03
C PHE A 70 -11.39 10.30 -2.07
N THR A 71 -10.98 11.51 -2.45
CA THR A 71 -11.83 12.71 -2.39
C THR A 71 -12.56 12.97 -3.70
N ASN A 72 -11.93 12.71 -4.85
CA ASN A 72 -12.40 13.19 -6.15
C ASN A 72 -12.70 12.09 -7.17
N THR A 73 -12.18 10.87 -7.01
CA THR A 73 -12.48 9.77 -7.94
C THR A 73 -13.72 8.99 -7.54
N ARG A 74 -14.42 8.42 -8.53
CA ARG A 74 -15.60 7.57 -8.27
C ARG A 74 -15.20 6.33 -7.45
N THR A 75 -14.09 5.70 -7.84
CA THR A 75 -13.58 4.49 -7.17
C THR A 75 -13.21 4.78 -5.72
N GLY A 76 -12.46 5.86 -5.45
CA GLY A 76 -12.08 6.24 -4.09
C GLY A 76 -13.26 6.68 -3.21
N LYS A 77 -14.28 7.34 -3.76
CA LYS A 77 -15.51 7.69 -3.04
C LYS A 77 -16.35 6.47 -2.64
N ASN A 78 -16.32 5.42 -3.45
CA ASN A 78 -17.05 4.17 -3.18
C ASN A 78 -16.34 3.28 -2.16
N LEU A 79 -15.06 3.53 -1.87
CA LEU A 79 -14.35 2.80 -0.83
C LEU A 79 -14.88 3.19 0.56
N PRO A 80 -14.90 2.24 1.52
CA PRO A 80 -15.32 2.50 2.89
C PRO A 80 -14.62 3.72 3.51
N ALA A 81 -15.37 4.51 4.29
CA ALA A 81 -14.87 5.71 4.93
C ALA A 81 -13.77 5.44 5.98
N ALA A 82 -13.68 4.20 6.47
CA ALA A 82 -12.62 3.74 7.35
C ALA A 82 -12.18 2.32 6.93
N GLY A 83 -10.88 2.06 7.00
CA GLY A 83 -10.32 0.76 6.62
C GLY A 83 -8.84 0.82 6.32
N LYS A 84 -8.25 -0.36 6.15
CA LYS A 84 -6.90 -0.52 5.62
C LYS A 84 -7.00 -0.84 4.13
N PHE A 85 -6.23 -0.12 3.32
CA PHE A 85 -6.24 -0.26 1.87
C PHE A 85 -4.80 -0.38 1.37
N THR A 86 -4.60 -1.21 0.37
CA THR A 86 -3.37 -1.25 -0.41
C THR A 86 -3.76 -0.82 -1.81
N LEU A 87 -3.30 0.37 -2.19
CA LEU A 87 -3.67 1.02 -3.44
C LEU A 87 -2.54 0.86 -4.46
N LYS A 88 -2.87 0.43 -5.67
CA LYS A 88 -1.96 0.41 -6.81
C LYS A 88 -1.73 1.83 -7.28
N VAL A 89 -0.47 2.20 -7.49
CA VAL A 89 -0.08 3.55 -7.93
C VAL A 89 0.85 3.45 -9.11
N GLU A 90 0.59 4.26 -10.13
CA GLU A 90 1.33 4.23 -11.40
C GLU A 90 1.70 5.64 -11.83
N LEU A 91 2.95 5.85 -12.23
CA LEU A 91 3.34 7.06 -12.95
C LEU A 91 3.22 6.79 -14.44
N HIS A 92 2.27 7.46 -15.10
CA HIS A 92 2.03 7.34 -16.53
C HIS A 92 1.69 8.69 -17.16
N ASP A 93 2.35 9.02 -18.27
CA ASP A 93 2.15 10.27 -19.03
C ASP A 93 2.25 11.56 -18.19
N ARG A 94 3.20 11.60 -17.25
CA ARG A 94 3.34 12.70 -16.26
C ARG A 94 2.11 12.88 -15.36
N TYR A 95 1.30 11.85 -15.17
CA TYR A 95 0.24 11.80 -14.18
C TYR A 95 0.45 10.63 -13.22
N ILE A 96 0.04 10.83 -11.98
CA ILE A 96 -0.06 9.75 -11.01
C ILE A 96 -1.47 9.16 -11.13
N TRP A 97 -1.52 7.86 -11.33
CA TRP A 97 -2.73 7.06 -11.39
C TRP A 97 -2.82 6.23 -10.12
N VAL A 98 -4.01 6.13 -9.55
CA VAL A 98 -4.29 5.34 -8.35
C VAL A 98 -5.47 4.43 -8.66
N GLU A 99 -5.28 3.11 -8.54
CA GLU A 99 -6.28 2.10 -8.92
C GLU A 99 -6.84 2.29 -10.35
N GLY A 100 -5.99 2.73 -11.28
CA GLY A 100 -6.39 3.01 -12.66
C GLY A 100 -7.17 4.31 -12.87
N GLU A 101 -7.32 5.15 -11.85
CA GLU A 101 -7.92 6.48 -11.94
C GLU A 101 -6.84 7.56 -11.98
N ARG A 102 -6.95 8.48 -12.95
CA ARG A 102 -6.03 9.61 -13.06
C ARG A 102 -6.28 10.58 -11.91
N THR A 103 -5.23 10.91 -11.17
CA THR A 103 -5.28 11.86 -10.06
C THR A 103 -4.60 13.17 -10.44
N ILE A 104 -3.40 13.42 -9.93
CA ILE A 104 -2.66 14.66 -10.12
C ILE A 104 -1.56 14.51 -11.17
N LYS A 105 -1.09 15.65 -11.69
CA LYS A 105 0.06 15.73 -12.58
C LYS A 105 1.35 15.57 -11.76
N ALA A 106 2.21 14.66 -12.19
CA ALA A 106 3.58 14.54 -11.67
C ALA A 106 4.45 15.69 -12.22
N PRO A 107 5.39 16.21 -11.41
CA PRO A 107 6.30 17.27 -11.83
C PRO A 107 7.17 16.87 -13.04
#